data_AF-R4VXC8-F1
#
_entry.id   AF-R4VXC8-F1
#
_cell.length_a   1.000
_cell.length_b   1.000
_cell.length_c   1.000
_cell.angle_alpha   90.00
_cell.angle_beta   90.00
_cell.angle_gamma   90.00
#
_symmetry.space_group_name_H-M   'P 1'
#
loop_
_entity.id
_entity.type
_entity.pdbx_description
1 polymer ?
#
loop_
_entity_poly.entity_id
_entity_poly.type
_entity_poly.pdbx_seq_one_letter_code
_entity_poly.pdbx_strand_id
1 'polypeptide(L)' 'MVHSPRIEHSDGQPGNFKLYRAYHEKLRRHDGWYCFVVYRPTRSGLTVITDRVQQAADLPHSNAMGR' A
#
# COMPACT_ATOMS: atom_id res chain seq x y z
N MET A 1 -3.10 -11.42 -7.76
CA MET A 1 -2.32 -10.23 -8.19
C MET A 1 -3.25 -9.03 -8.03
N VAL A 2 -2.95 -8.08 -7.14
CA VAL A 2 -3.79 -6.87 -7.00
C VAL A 2 -3.30 -5.84 -8.01
N HIS A 3 -4.19 -5.41 -8.90
CA HIS A 3 -3.92 -4.42 -9.95
C HIS A 3 -3.96 -3.02 -9.31
N SER A 4 -2.88 -2.25 -9.39
CA SER A 4 -2.81 -0.87 -8.88
C SER A 4 -2.55 0.09 -10.05
N PRO A 5 -3.23 1.26 -10.13
CA PRO A 5 -2.99 2.22 -11.19
C PRO A 5 -1.57 2.78 -11.07
N ARG A 6 -0.90 2.98 -12.21
CA ARG A 6 0.44 3.57 -12.35
C ARG A 6 0.55 4.84 -11.50
N ILE A 7 1.27 4.78 -10.39
CA ILE A 7 1.76 5.97 -9.69
C ILE A 7 3.27 5.98 -9.96
N GLU A 8 3.72 6.99 -10.70
CA GLU A 8 5.16 7.25 -10.84
C GLU A 8 5.74 7.45 -9.45
N HIS A 9 6.75 6.64 -9.13
CA HIS A 9 7.52 6.78 -7.92
C HIS A 9 8.23 8.14 -7.92
N SER A 10 8.63 8.63 -6.74
CA SER A 10 9.34 9.91 -6.60
C SER A 10 10.68 9.97 -7.36
N ASP A 11 11.17 8.84 -7.86
CA ASP A 11 12.38 8.70 -8.69
C ASP A 11 12.07 8.62 -10.21
N GLY A 12 10.81 8.85 -10.62
CA GLY A 12 10.39 8.86 -12.03
C GLY A 12 10.14 7.49 -12.63
N GLN A 13 10.28 6.41 -11.86
CA GLN A 13 9.99 5.06 -12.35
C GLN A 13 8.49 4.74 -12.18
N PRO A 14 7.81 4.18 -13.20
CA PRO A 14 6.48 3.64 -13.01
C PRO A 14 6.56 2.43 -12.08
N GLY A 15 5.92 2.52 -10.92
CA GLY A 15 5.97 1.45 -9.93
C GLY A 15 4.60 0.89 -9.58
N ASN A 16 4.58 -0.41 -9.32
CA ASN A 16 3.45 -1.08 -8.73
C ASN A 16 3.61 -1.06 -7.21
N PHE A 17 2.55 -0.70 -6.48
CA PHE A 17 2.49 -0.95 -5.05
C PHE A 17 2.54 -2.46 -4.78
N LYS A 18 3.60 -2.92 -4.10
CA LYS A 18 3.80 -4.35 -3.81
C LYS A 18 3.32 -4.67 -2.40
N LEU A 19 2.24 -5.43 -2.32
CA LEU A 19 1.77 -6.04 -1.07
C LEU A 19 2.26 -7.49 -0.99
N TYR A 20 3.08 -7.80 0.01
CA TYR A 20 3.59 -9.15 0.22
C TYR A 20 2.65 -9.95 1.13
N ARG A 21 2.20 -11.11 0.65
CA ARG A 21 1.21 -11.97 1.33
C ARG A 21 1.60 -12.30 2.77
N ALA A 22 2.82 -12.77 3.02
CA ALA A 22 3.28 -13.19 4.34
C ALA A 22 3.20 -12.05 5.38
N TYR A 23 3.56 -10.84 4.99
CA TYR A 23 3.49 -9.66 5.87
C TYR A 23 2.05 -9.19 6.06
N HIS A 24 1.24 -9.20 4.99
CA HIS A 24 -0.17 -8.85 5.08
C HIS A 24 -0.93 -9.81 6.00
N GLU A 25 -0.69 -11.11 5.91
CA GLU A 25 -1.26 -12.12 6.78
C GLU A 25 -0.83 -11.96 8.23
N LYS A 26 0.44 -11.64 8.48
CA LYS A 26 0.92 -11.34 9.83
C LYS A 26 0.19 -10.11 10.38
N LEU A 27 0.09 -9.03 9.61
CA LEU A 27 -0.56 -7.80 10.06
C LEU A 27 -2.07 -8.02 10.34
N ARG A 28 -2.78 -8.78 9.49
CA ARG A 28 -4.18 -9.17 9.73
C ARG A 28 -4.37 -9.96 11.02
N ARG A 29 -3.48 -10.93 11.30
CA ARG A 29 -3.55 -11.75 12.53
C ARG A 29 -3.36 -10.96 13.82
N HIS A 30 -2.84 -9.74 13.73
CA HIS A 30 -2.60 -8.86 14.86
C HIS A 30 -3.50 -7.61 14.84
N ASP A 31 -4.65 -7.68 14.15
CA ASP A 31 -5.59 -6.55 14.02
C ASP A 31 -4.93 -5.24 13.56
N GLY A 32 -3.88 -5.38 12.74
CA GLY A 32 -3.04 -4.27 12.32
C GLY A 32 -3.69 -3.39 11.26
N TRP A 33 -3.05 -2.25 11.03
CA TRP A 33 -3.56 -1.18 10.17
C TRP A 33 -2.53 -0.77 9.12
N TYR A 34 -3.01 -0.39 7.94
CA TYR A 34 -2.22 0.31 6.94
C TYR A 34 -2.54 1.80 6.98
N CYS A 35 -1.51 2.62 6.80
CA CYS A 35 -1.66 4.03 6.45
C CYS A 35 -1.04 4.23 5.06
N PHE A 36 -1.88 4.55 4.08
CA PHE A 36 -1.47 4.88 2.72
C PHE A 36 -1.29 6.39 2.63
N VAL A 37 -0.07 6.85 2.37
CA VAL A 37 0.27 8.27 2.38
C VAL A 37 0.66 8.71 0.97
N VAL A 38 -0.04 9.71 0.45
CA VAL A 38 0.41 10.46 -0.72
C VAL A 38 1.25 11.61 -0.22
N TYR A 39 2.51 11.68 -0.65
CA TYR A 39 3.44 12.71 -0.21
C TYR A 39 4.15 13.39 -1.37
N ARG A 40 4.64 14.59 -1.10
CA ARG A 40 5.54 15.34 -1.97
C ARG A 40 6.91 15.45 -1.30
N PRO A 41 7.99 14.91 -1.91
CA PRO A 41 9.34 15.18 -1.43
C PRO A 41 9.63 16.69 -1.42
N THR A 42 10.42 17.14 -0.45
CA THR A 42 10.94 18.51 -0.35
C THR A 42 12.45 18.45 -0.19
N ARG A 43 13.13 19.60 -0.25
CA ARG A 43 14.60 19.67 -0.15
C ARG A 43 15.16 18.99 1.12
N SER A 44 14.39 18.92 2.20
CA SER A 44 14.84 18.39 3.50
C SER A 44 13.89 17.37 4.11
N GLY A 45 12.92 16.84 3.36
CA GLY A 45 11.91 15.93 3.93
C GLY A 45 10.77 15.63 2.97
N LEU A 46 9.56 15.47 3.50
CA LEU A 46 8.35 15.27 2.71
C LEU A 46 7.17 16.03 3.32
N THR A 47 6.23 16.41 2.48
CA THR A 47 4.92 16.94 2.88
C THR A 47 3.86 15.89 2.59
N VAL A 48 3.09 15.50 3.59
CA VAL A 48 1.90 14.66 3.39
C VAL A 48 0.83 15.49 2.71
N ILE A 49 0.37 15.05 1.54
CA ILE A 49 -0.71 15.69 0.79
C ILE A 49 -2.05 15.16 1.31
N THR A 50 -2.15 13.85 1.46
CA THR A 50 -3.33 13.15 1.97
C THR A 50 -2.93 11.77 2.45
N ASP A 51 -3.71 11.21 3.37
CA ASP A 51 -3.54 9.86 3.86
C ASP A 51 -4.88 9.13 3.94
N ARG A 52 -4.79 7.80 3.93
CA ARG A 52 -5.92 6.92 4.20
C ARG A 52 -5.48 5.79 5.10
N VAL A 53 -6.16 5.68 6.24
CA VAL A 53 -5.99 4.59 7.19
C VAL A 53 -7.01 3.50 6.88
N GLN A 54 -6.58 2.24 6.84
CA GLN A 54 -7.46 1.08 6.58
C GLN A 54 -7.03 -0.09 7.46
N GLN A 55 -7.99 -0.77 8.08
CA GLN A 55 -7.71 -1.99 8.83
C GLN A 55 -7.26 -3.09 7.85
N ALA A 56 -6.24 -3.86 8.24
CA ALA A 56 -5.71 -4.91 7.38
C ALA A 56 -6.77 -5.97 7.00
N ALA A 57 -7.79 -6.15 7.85
CA ALA A 57 -8.91 -7.05 7.63
C ALA A 57 -9.77 -6.68 6.40
N ASP A 58 -9.88 -5.38 6.10
CA ASP A 58 -10.74 -4.85 5.03
C ASP A 58 -10.06 -4.85 3.66
N LEU A 59 -8.74 -5.06 3.63
CA LEU A 59 -8.02 -5.17 2.37
C LEU A 59 -8.22 -6.56 1.74
N PRO A 60 -8.20 -6.67 0.40
CA PRO A 60 -8.35 -7.94 -0.29
C PRO A 60 -7.31 -8.96 0.17
N HIS A 61 -7.77 -10.07 0.71
CA HIS A 61 -6.93 -11.24 0.88
C HIS A 61 -6.78 -11.92 -0.50
N SER A 62 -5.60 -12.48 -0.77
CA SER A 62 -5.31 -13.16 -2.04
C SER A 62 -6.11 -14.45 -2.18
N ASN A 63 -7.41 -14.35 -2.44
CA ASN A 63 -8.30 -15.43 -2.85
C ASN A 63 -8.94 -15.16 -4.23
N ALA A 64 -8.34 -14.27 -5.02
CA ALA A 64 -8.71 -14.04 -6.43
C ALA A 64 -7.97 -14.99 -7.40
N MET A 65 -7.74 -16.24 -7.00
CA MET A 65 -7.21 -17.29 -7.88
C MET A 65 -7.69 -18.63 -7.34
N GLY A 66 -8.91 -19.01 -7.73
CA GLY A 66 -9.62 -20.14 -7.15
C GLY A 66 -10.97 -20.40 -7.80
N ARG A 67 -11.00 -20.45 -9.14
CA ARG A 67 -11.74 -21.37 -10.01
C ARG A 67 -11.38 -21.08 -11.46
#